data_AF-A0A939MH05-F1
#
_entry.id   AF-A0A939MH05-F1
#
_cell.length_a   1.000
_cell.length_b   1.000
_cell.length_c   1.000
_cell.angle_alpha   90.00
_cell.angle_beta   90.00
_cell.angle_gamma   90.00
#
_symmetry.space_group_name_H-M   'P 1'
#
loop_
_entity.id
_entity.type
_entity.pdbx_description
1 polymer ?
#
loop_
_entity_poly.entity_id
_entity_poly.type
_entity_poly.pdbx_seq_one_letter_code
_entity_poly.pdbx_strand_id
1 'polypeptide(L)'
;MGAYVKKTNRRRYEDRSFSVRPVHRDAPDLHKLCEVLIRLTMQETGQSRIARRAAEPPDTYRAAAVAAPGADGHRPASGETVE
;
A
#
# COMPACT_ATOMS: atom_id res chain seq x y z
N MET A 1 -61.35 -9.18 -17.93
CA MET A 1 -61.32 -9.44 -16.47
C MET A 1 -60.34 -8.48 -15.84
N GLY A 2 -60.73 -7.75 -14.79
CA GLY A 2 -59.82 -6.87 -14.06
C GLY A 2 -58.97 -7.66 -13.07
N ALA A 3 -57.66 -7.39 -13.01
CA ALA A 3 -56.78 -8.03 -12.04
C ALA A 3 -57.10 -7.59 -10.61
N TYR A 4 -57.02 -8.52 -9.65
CA TYR A 4 -57.22 -8.20 -8.23
C TYR A 4 -56.14 -7.24 -7.72
N VAL A 5 -56.56 -6.12 -7.12
CA VAL A 5 -55.66 -5.12 -6.54
C VAL A 5 -55.84 -5.09 -5.02
N LYS A 6 -54.82 -5.54 -4.29
CA LYS A 6 -54.77 -5.45 -2.83
C LYS A 6 -54.76 -3.98 -2.41
N LYS A 7 -55.85 -3.50 -1.80
CA LYS A 7 -55.92 -2.16 -1.22
C LYS A 7 -54.94 -2.07 -0.05
N THR A 8 -53.96 -1.19 -0.18
CA THR A 8 -52.93 -0.90 0.83
C THR A 8 -52.65 0.60 0.83
N ASN A 9 -52.34 1.19 1.98
CA ASN A 9 -51.97 2.62 2.08
C ASN A 9 -50.56 2.92 1.54
N ARG A 10 -50.00 2.04 0.69
CA ARG A 10 -48.69 2.20 0.05
C ARG A 10 -48.91 2.52 -1.44
N ARG A 11 -48.34 3.63 -1.93
CA ARG A 11 -48.24 3.92 -3.37
C ARG A 11 -47.59 2.75 -4.10
N ARG A 12 -48.08 2.41 -5.31
CA ARG A 12 -47.44 1.41 -6.17
C ARG A 12 -46.06 1.90 -6.59
N TYR A 13 -45.27 1.02 -7.20
CA TYR A 13 -43.99 1.44 -7.78
C TYR A 13 -44.22 2.28 -9.05
N GLU A 14 -45.21 1.91 -9.85
CA GLU A 14 -45.69 2.66 -11.04
C GLU A 14 -46.05 4.13 -10.71
N ASP A 15 -46.61 4.40 -9.53
CA ASP A 15 -47.03 5.74 -9.08
C ASP A 15 -45.87 6.61 -8.53
N ARG A 16 -44.61 6.15 -8.61
CA ARG A 16 -43.45 6.83 -8.03
C ARG A 16 -42.58 7.43 -9.13
N SER A 17 -42.52 8.75 -9.17
CA SER A 17 -41.49 9.49 -9.92
C SER A 17 -40.17 9.46 -9.13
N PHE A 18 -39.16 8.79 -9.67
CA PHE A 18 -37.78 8.90 -9.19
C PHE A 18 -37.02 9.87 -10.10
N SER A 19 -36.29 10.82 -9.52
CA SER A 19 -35.35 11.67 -10.24
C SER A 19 -33.94 11.48 -9.69
N VAL A 20 -32.97 11.38 -10.59
CA VAL A 20 -31.54 11.30 -10.25
C VAL A 20 -30.90 12.58 -10.75
N ARG A 21 -30.25 13.34 -9.86
CA ARG A 21 -29.44 14.48 -10.26
C ARG A 21 -27.99 14.02 -10.44
N PRO A 22 -27.42 14.03 -11.66
CA PRO A 22 -26.02 13.73 -11.83
C PRO A 22 -25.18 14.82 -11.16
N VAL A 23 -24.21 14.40 -10.36
CA VAL A 23 -23.22 15.29 -9.73
C VAL A 23 -21.92 15.14 -10.50
N HIS A 24 -21.72 16.00 -11.49
CA HIS A 24 -20.44 16.10 -12.16
C HIS A 24 -19.44 16.77 -11.20
N ARG A 25 -18.22 16.22 -11.16
CA ARG A 25 -17.08 16.79 -10.44
C ARG A 25 -16.06 17.24 -11.46
N ASP A 26 -15.32 18.28 -11.12
CA ASP A 26 -14.17 18.70 -11.90
C ASP A 26 -13.11 17.58 -11.94
N ALA A 27 -12.24 17.61 -12.94
CA ALA A 27 -11.11 16.70 -13.01
C ALA A 27 -10.25 16.83 -11.74
N PRO A 28 -9.72 15.71 -11.20
CA PRO A 28 -8.91 15.76 -9.99
C PRO A 28 -7.61 16.52 -10.25
N ASP A 29 -7.21 17.33 -9.28
CA ASP A 29 -6.00 18.14 -9.33
C ASP A 29 -4.76 17.23 -9.31
N LEU A 30 -4.08 17.14 -10.47
CA LEU A 30 -2.90 16.32 -10.66
C LEU A 30 -1.77 16.66 -9.69
N HIS A 31 -1.61 17.93 -9.32
CA HIS A 31 -0.56 18.34 -8.39
C HIS A 31 -0.81 17.76 -7.00
N LYS A 32 -2.06 17.83 -6.51
CA LYS A 32 -2.47 17.24 -5.22
C LYS A 32 -2.40 15.71 -5.24
N LEU A 33 -2.73 15.07 -6.35
CA LEU A 33 -2.57 13.61 -6.51
C LEU A 33 -1.09 13.20 -6.39
N CYS A 34 -0.19 13.90 -7.07
CA CYS A 34 1.25 13.66 -6.98
C CYS A 34 1.77 13.91 -5.55
N GLU A 35 1.35 14.99 -4.90
CA GLU A 35 1.71 15.33 -3.52
C GLU A 35 1.31 14.22 -2.51
N VAL A 36 0.08 13.69 -2.65
CA VAL A 36 -0.42 12.57 -1.84
C VAL A 36 0.37 11.29 -2.12
N LEU A 37 0.63 10.95 -3.38
CA LEU A 37 1.38 9.75 -3.76
C LEU A 37 2.82 9.77 -3.23
N ILE A 38 3.50 10.92 -3.31
CA ILE A 38 4.84 11.11 -2.75
C ILE A 38 4.82 10.93 -1.23
N ARG A 39 3.88 11.57 -0.53
CA ARG A 39 3.75 11.44 0.94
C ARG A 39 3.49 9.99 1.37
N LEU A 40 2.57 9.29 0.69
CA LEU A 40 2.26 7.89 0.98
C LEU A 40 3.51 7.00 0.80
N THR A 41 4.20 7.14 -0.33
CA THR A 41 5.43 6.39 -0.63
C THR A 41 6.54 6.68 0.40
N MET A 42 6.70 7.93 0.81
CA MET A 42 7.67 8.32 1.85
C MET A 42 7.31 7.72 3.22
N GLN A 43 6.03 7.65 3.56
CA GLN A 43 5.53 7.03 4.80
C GLN A 43 5.75 5.51 4.78
N GLU A 44 5.30 4.82 3.74
CA GLU A 44 5.45 3.36 3.60
C GLU A 44 6.93 2.92 3.61
N THR A 45 7.78 3.58 2.84
CA THR A 45 9.22 3.31 2.86
C THR A 45 9.86 3.70 4.21
N GLY A 46 9.36 4.74 4.87
CA GLY A 46 9.76 5.13 6.23
C GLY A 46 9.45 4.05 7.26
N GLN A 47 8.21 3.56 7.29
CA GLN A 47 7.79 2.47 8.16
C GLN A 47 8.57 1.19 7.89
N SER A 48 8.83 0.88 6.61
CA SER A 48 9.64 -0.29 6.21
C SER A 48 11.07 -0.22 6.76
N ARG A 49 11.71 0.97 6.71
CA ARG A 49 13.03 1.22 7.31
C ARG A 49 13.00 1.11 8.85
N ILE A 50 11.96 1.64 9.49
CA ILE A 50 11.78 1.58 10.96
C ILE A 50 11.60 0.12 11.41
N ALA A 51 10.71 -0.64 10.76
CA ALA A 51 10.46 -2.04 11.07
C ALA A 51 11.72 -2.90 10.91
N ARG A 52 12.48 -2.70 9.82
CA ARG A 52 13.79 -3.36 9.65
C ARG A 52 14.76 -2.99 10.78
N ARG A 53 14.90 -1.71 11.11
CA ARG A 53 15.81 -1.26 12.18
C ARG A 53 15.41 -1.79 13.55
N ALA A 54 14.11 -1.97 13.81
CA ALA A 54 13.61 -2.57 15.05
C ALA A 54 13.90 -4.08 15.16
N ALA A 55 14.08 -4.77 14.03
CA ALA A 55 14.48 -6.18 14.00
C ALA A 55 16.02 -6.38 14.03
N GLU A 56 16.81 -5.36 13.69
CA GLU A 56 18.26 -5.40 13.84
C GLU A 56 18.66 -5.18 15.32
N PRO A 57 19.69 -5.88 15.85
CA PRO A 57 20.18 -5.64 17.21
C PRO A 57 20.60 -4.17 17.39
N PRO A 58 20.26 -3.53 18.53
CA PRO A 58 20.60 -2.14 18.78
C PRO A 58 22.10 -1.88 18.63
N ASP A 59 22.46 -0.73 18.04
CA ASP A 59 23.84 -0.39 17.68
C ASP A 59 24.80 -0.42 18.90
N THR A 60 24.28 -0.22 20.13
CA THR A 60 25.00 -0.37 21.41
C THR A 60 25.56 -1.77 21.68
N TYR A 61 24.98 -2.82 21.08
CA TYR A 61 25.45 -4.21 21.21
C TYR A 61 26.26 -4.69 19.99
N ARG A 62 26.25 -3.91 18.90
CA ARG A 62 26.83 -4.32 17.60
C ARG A 62 28.35 -4.48 17.63
N ALA A 63 29.03 -3.76 18.54
CA ALA A 63 30.47 -3.89 18.76
C ALA A 63 30.91 -5.30 19.21
N ALA A 64 30.06 -6.04 19.92
CA ALA A 64 30.35 -7.42 20.33
C ALA A 64 30.11 -8.44 19.20
N ALA A 65 29.12 -8.18 18.33
CA ALA A 65 28.78 -9.10 17.23
C ALA A 65 29.83 -9.15 16.11
N VAL A 66 30.60 -8.07 15.91
CA VAL A 66 31.72 -8.03 14.96
C VAL A 66 32.98 -8.71 15.53
N ALA A 67 33.04 -8.93 16.84
CA ALA A 67 34.18 -9.52 17.55
C ALA A 67 34.12 -11.06 17.67
N ALA A 68 33.31 -11.74 16.86
CA ALA A 68 33.25 -13.20 16.77
C ALA A 68 34.02 -13.70 15.52
N PRO A 69 35.27 -14.17 15.65
CA PRO A 69 36.02 -14.75 14.53
C PRO A 69 35.55 -16.19 14.30
N GLY A 70 35.10 -16.53 13.09
CA GLY A 70 34.69 -17.91 12.80
C GLY A 70 33.79 -18.12 11.58
N ALA A 71 34.19 -17.63 10.41
CA ALA A 71 33.63 -18.07 9.13
C ALA A 71 34.64 -17.85 8.00
N ASP A 72 35.74 -18.61 8.01
CA ASP A 72 36.77 -18.56 6.96
C ASP A 72 36.22 -19.04 5.61
N GLY A 73 35.74 -18.09 4.81
CA GLY A 73 35.44 -18.27 3.40
C GLY A 73 36.69 -18.06 2.54
N HIS A 74 37.56 -19.06 2.49
CA HIS A 74 38.77 -19.04 1.66
C HIS A 74 38.44 -18.74 0.18
N ARG A 75 38.94 -17.62 -0.34
CA ARG A 75 38.93 -17.28 -1.77
C ARG A 75 40.35 -17.44 -2.31
N PRO A 76 40.67 -18.54 -3.01
CA PRO A 76 41.96 -18.63 -3.70
C PRO A 76 41.95 -17.62 -4.86
N ALA A 77 42.99 -16.80 -4.93
CA ALA A 77 43.24 -15.95 -6.08
C ALA A 77 43.92 -16.77 -7.18
N SER A 78 43.13 -17.37 -8.07
CA SER A 78 43.66 -18.00 -9.29
C SER A 78 43.96 -16.93 -10.34
N GLY A 79 45.14 -16.31 -10.20
CA GLY A 79 45.81 -15.60 -11.28
C GLY A 79 47.04 -16.40 -11.70
N GLU A 80 46.91 -17.16 -12.78
CA GLU A 80 48.03 -17.83 -13.45
C GLU A 80 47.86 -17.68 -14.96
N THR A 81 48.95 -17.29 -15.63
CA THR A 81 49.01 -16.89 -17.04
C THR A 81 49.58 -18.03 -17.90
N VAL A 82 48.78 -18.61 -18.80
CA VAL A 82 49.20 -19.49 -19.91
C VAL A 82 48.16 -19.35 -21.05
N GLU A 83 48.48 -18.93 -22.27
CA GLU A 83 49.67 -18.18 -22.74
C GLU A 83 49.32 -16.70 -22.94
#